data_AF-A0A517Y1U3-F1
#
_entry.id   AF-A0A517Y1U3-F1
#
_cell.length_a   1.000
_cell.length_b   1.000
_cell.length_c   1.000
_cell.angle_alpha   90.00
_cell.angle_beta   90.00
_cell.angle_gamma   90.00
#
_symmetry.space_group_name_H-M   'P 1'
#
loop_
_entity.id
_entity.type
_entity.pdbx_description
1 polymer ?
#
loop_
_entity_poly.entity_id
_entity_poly.type
_entity_poly.pdbx_seq_one_letter_code
_entity_poly.pdbx_strand_id
1 'polypeptide(L)' 'MRKRVANESWVIYQTINKGVVTGPNSVCEQTEWEELERSRPGSQSLVQQGISSEGVAERLARGTSGDPVPRGSKMR' A
#
# COMPACT_ATOMS: atom_id res chain seq x y z
N MET A 1 3.15 28.31 10.43
CA MET A 1 3.06 27.60 9.13
C MET A 1 4.14 26.51 9.12
N ARG A 2 3.81 25.28 9.52
CA ARG A 2 4.81 24.19 9.46
C ARG A 2 5.03 23.91 7.98
N LYS A 3 6.21 24.22 7.45
CA LYS A 3 6.64 23.69 6.16
C LYS A 3 6.46 22.18 6.30
N ARG A 4 5.49 21.62 5.57
CA ARG A 4 5.54 20.20 5.25
C ARG A 4 6.83 20.12 4.45
N VAL A 5 7.93 19.77 5.12
CA VAL A 5 9.04 19.17 4.41
C VAL A 5 8.34 18.08 3.63
N ALA A 6 8.35 18.20 2.30
CA ALA A 6 8.02 17.10 1.42
C ALA A 6 9.05 16.03 1.74
N ASN A 7 8.90 15.38 2.89
CA ASN A 7 9.45 14.08 3.12
C ASN A 7 8.65 13.27 2.13
N GLU A 8 9.24 13.08 0.96
CA GLU A 8 8.86 12.15 -0.09
C GLU A 8 8.70 10.79 0.57
N SER A 9 7.55 10.64 1.24
CA SER A 9 7.27 9.54 2.13
C SER A 9 6.64 8.51 1.24
N TRP A 10 7.32 7.40 1.08
CA TRP A 10 6.86 6.32 0.25
C TRP A 10 5.82 5.50 1.01
N VAL A 11 4.87 4.99 0.24
CA VAL A 11 3.72 4.24 0.69
C VAL A 11 3.71 2.91 -0.03
N ILE A 12 3.46 1.85 0.73
CA ILE A 12 3.24 0.51 0.20
C ILE A 12 1.75 0.23 0.32
N TYR A 13 1.14 -0.17 -0.78
CA TYR A 13 -0.25 -0.54 -0.83
C TYR A 13 -0.46 -1.81 -1.65
N GLN A 14 -1.60 -2.44 -1.44
CA GLN A 14 -2.05 -3.60 -2.20
C GLN A 14 -3.36 -3.29 -2.89
N THR A 15 -3.54 -3.78 -4.11
CA THR A 15 -4.83 -3.66 -4.79
C THR A 15 -5.79 -4.69 -4.21
N ILE A 16 -6.97 -4.26 -3.80
CA ILE A 16 -8.07 -5.13 -3.40
C ILE A 16 -9.07 -5.18 -4.54
N ASN A 17 -9.37 -6.40 -5.01
CA ASN A 17 -10.47 -6.65 -5.93
C ASN A 17 -11.51 -7.54 -5.25
N LYS A 18 -12.76 -7.08 -5.16
CA LYS A 18 -13.87 -7.81 -4.51
C LYS A 18 -13.54 -8.32 -3.09
N GLY A 19 -12.81 -7.52 -2.30
CA GLY A 19 -12.43 -7.86 -0.93
C GLY A 19 -11.26 -8.84 -0.81
N VAL A 20 -10.63 -9.22 -1.92
CA VAL A 20 -9.44 -10.07 -1.94
C VAL A 20 -8.26 -9.25 -2.46
N VAL A 21 -7.11 -9.39 -1.82
CA VAL A 21 -5.87 -8.78 -2.30
C VAL A 21 -5.46 -9.44 -3.61
N THR A 22 -5.22 -8.63 -4.64
CA THR A 22 -4.81 -9.10 -5.97
C THR A 22 -3.48 -8.49 -6.36
N GLY A 23 -2.50 -9.36 -6.58
CA GLY A 23 -1.18 -8.95 -7.07
C GLY A 23 -0.18 -8.63 -5.95
N PRO A 24 1.03 -8.20 -6.35
CA PRO A 24 2.10 -7.87 -5.42
C PRO A 24 1.86 -6.53 -4.72
N ASN A 25 2.60 -6.32 -3.64
CA ASN A 25 2.71 -5.00 -3.00
C ASN A 25 3.24 -3.98 -4.02
N SER A 26 2.51 -2.88 -4.16
CA SER A 26 2.88 -1.73 -5.00
C SER A 26 3.39 -0.60 -4.11
N VAL A 27 4.29 0.21 -4.66
CA VAL A 27 4.88 1.36 -3.98
C VAL A 27 4.49 2.62 -4.74
N CYS A 28 4.08 3.67 -4.03
CA CYS A 28 3.87 5.01 -4.59
C CYS A 28 4.26 6.07 -3.56
N GLU A 29 4.30 7.33 -3.97
CA GLU A 29 4.50 8.44 -3.03
C GLU A 29 3.25 8.68 -2.17
N GLN A 30 3.43 9.33 -1.01
CA GLN A 30 2.33 9.73 -0.13
C GLN A 30 1.31 10.61 -0.85
N THR A 31 1.78 11.51 -1.71
CA THR A 31 0.94 12.39 -2.54
C THR A 31 0.12 11.58 -3.54
N GLU A 32 0.74 10.65 -4.25
CA GLU A 32 0.02 9.74 -5.16
C GLU A 32 -0.98 8.87 -4.40
N TRP A 33 -0.64 8.40 -3.20
CA TRP A 33 -1.54 7.62 -2.35
C TRP A 33 -2.78 8.43 -1.97
N GLU A 34 -2.62 9.70 -1.57
CA GLU A 34 -3.74 10.58 -1.25
C GLU A 34 -4.67 10.80 -2.45
N GLU A 35 -4.11 10.90 -3.66
CA GLU A 35 -4.90 11.00 -4.91
C GLU A 35 -5.60 9.68 -5.25
N LEU A 36 -4.92 8.55 -5.08
CA LEU A 36 -5.46 7.22 -5.30
C LEU A 36 -6.63 6.93 -4.36
N GLU A 37 -6.45 7.11 -3.05
CA GLU A 37 -7.51 6.99 -2.05
C GLU A 37 -8.67 7.94 -2.32
N ARG A 38 -8.40 9.18 -2.73
CA ARG A 38 -9.44 10.16 -3.07
C ARG A 38 -10.22 9.75 -4.32
N SER A 39 -9.54 9.18 -5.31
CA SER A 39 -10.15 8.77 -6.57
C SER A 39 -10.96 7.48 -6.43
N ARG A 40 -10.47 6.50 -5.64
CA ARG A 40 -11.02 5.15 -5.52
C ARG A 40 -10.87 4.60 -4.10
N PRO A 41 -11.61 5.14 -3.13
CA PRO A 41 -11.54 4.67 -1.75
C PRO A 41 -11.94 3.18 -1.67
N GLY A 42 -11.14 2.38 -0.98
CA GLY A 42 -11.41 0.96 -0.73
C GLY A 42 -11.05 -0.01 -1.87
N SER A 43 -10.53 0.48 -3.01
CA SER A 43 -9.95 -0.39 -4.05
C SER A 43 -8.49 -0.76 -3.76
N GLN A 44 -7.86 -0.05 -2.83
CA GLN A 44 -6.48 -0.26 -2.42
C GLN A 44 -6.42 -0.33 -0.90
N SER A 45 -5.53 -1.17 -0.37
CA SER A 45 -5.28 -1.32 1.05
C SER A 45 -3.92 -0.71 1.37
N LEU A 46 -3.91 0.21 2.32
CA LEU A 46 -2.66 0.73 2.86
C LEU A 46 -1.97 -0.36 3.67
N VAL A 47 -0.77 -0.75 3.26
CA VAL A 47 0.05 -1.69 4.02
C VAL A 47 0.98 -0.93 4.95
N GLN A 48 1.70 0.06 4.42
CA GLN A 48 2.66 0.84 5.19
C GLN A 48 2.85 2.23 4.57
N GLN A 49 3.10 3.24 5.39
CA GLN A 49 3.37 4.62 4.94
C GLN A 49 4.50 5.25 5.75
N GLY A 50 4.97 6.42 5.32
CA GLY A 50 6.01 7.17 6.03
C GLY A 50 7.42 6.65 5.77
N ILE A 51 7.65 5.98 4.64
CA ILE A 51 8.95 5.38 4.33
C ILE A 51 9.87 6.43 3.71
N SER A 52 11.10 6.55 4.21
CA SER A 52 11.97 7.66 3.85
C SER A 52 12.59 7.58 2.43
N SER A 53 12.46 6.45 1.73
CA SER A 53 13.06 6.28 0.39
C SER A 53 12.41 5.12 -0.37
N GLU A 54 12.32 5.27 -1.70
CA GLU A 54 11.77 4.28 -2.63
C GLU A 54 12.44 2.91 -2.47
N GLY A 55 13.78 2.86 -2.46
CA GLY A 55 14.50 1.58 -2.38
C GLY A 55 14.23 0.81 -1.09
N VAL A 56 13.93 1.52 0.00
CA VAL A 56 13.49 0.89 1.26
C VAL A 56 12.05 0.40 1.11
N ALA A 57 11.17 1.22 0.53
CA ALA A 57 9.78 0.87 0.30
C ALA A 57 9.63 -0.32 -0.64
N GLU A 58 10.37 -0.38 -1.74
CA GLU A 58 10.38 -1.51 -2.66
C GLU A 58 10.92 -2.79 -2.01
N ARG A 59 11.98 -2.69 -1.20
CA ARG A 59 12.52 -3.86 -0.49
C ARG A 59 11.49 -4.40 0.50
N LEU A 60 10.79 -3.53 1.22
CA LEU A 60 9.70 -3.89 2.12
C LEU A 60 8.53 -4.49 1.34
N ALA A 61 8.12 -3.87 0.24
CA ALA A 61 7.05 -4.36 -0.62
C ALA A 61 7.35 -5.78 -1.14
N ARG A 62 8.57 -6.02 -1.65
CA ARG A 62 9.02 -7.34 -2.10
C ARG A 62 9.14 -8.34 -0.96
N GLY A 63 9.63 -7.92 0.21
CA GLY A 63 9.82 -8.79 1.38
C GLY A 63 8.53 -9.22 2.10
N THR A 64 7.50 -8.36 2.10
CA THR A 64 6.20 -8.63 2.75
C THR A 64 5.20 -9.34 1.82
N SER A 65 5.55 -9.58 0.55
CA SER A 65 4.69 -10.22 -0.48
C SER A 65 4.36 -11.71 -0.22
N GLY A 66 4.37 -12.15 1.04
CA GLY A 66 4.18 -13.53 1.45
C GLY A 66 3.22 -13.75 2.60
N ASP A 67 2.56 -12.72 3.16
CA ASP A 67 1.56 -12.97 4.21
C ASP A 67 0.28 -13.51 3.56
N PRO A 68 -0.04 -14.82 3.75
CA PRO A 68 -1.25 -15.37 3.19
C PRO A 68 -2.39 -14.76 3.97
N VAL A 69 -3.14 -13.83 3.36
CA VAL A 69 -4.48 -13.50 3.84
C VAL A 69 -5.18 -14.85 4.04
N PRO A 70 -5.57 -15.25 5.27
CA PRO A 70 -6.27 -16.48 5.45
C PRO A 70 -7.57 -16.30 4.68
N ARG A 71 -7.64 -16.91 3.49
CA ARG A 71 -8.91 -17.12 2.82
C ARG A 71 -9.64 -18.02 3.79
N GLY A 72 -10.47 -17.40 4.63
CA GLY A 72 -11.52 -18.05 5.39
C GLY A 72 -12.37 -18.77 4.38
N SER A 73 -11.92 -19.98 4.07
CA SER A 73 -12.57 -20.91 3.17
C SER A 73 -13.85 -21.23 3.90
N LYS A 74 -14.91 -20.59 3.43
CA LYS A 74 -16.29 -20.95 3.75
C LYS A 74 -16.45 -22.38 3.21
N MET A 75 -16.06 -23.37 4.01
CA MET A 75 -16.22 -24.77 3.65
C MET A 75 -17.20 -25.40 4.64
N ARG A 76 -18.46 -25.37 4.18
CA ARG A 76 -19.61 -26.21 4.53
C ARG A 76 -20.18 -26.12 5.94
#